data_AF-A0A7X8WNL2-F1
#
_entry.id   AF-A0A7X8WNL2-F1
#
_cell.length_a   1.000
_cell.length_b   1.000
_cell.length_c   1.000
_cell.angle_alpha   90.00
_cell.angle_beta   90.00
_cell.angle_gamma   90.00
#
_symmetry.space_group_name_H-M   'P 1'
#
loop_
_entity.id
_entity.type
_entity.pdbx_description
1 polymer ?
#
loop_
_entity_poly.entity_id
_entity_poly.type
_entity_poly.pdbx_seq_one_letter_code
_entity_poly.pdbx_strand_id
1 'polypeptide(L)'
;MGTQLTIVMISMHTSPLARPGQGDAGGLNVYIRNLTEGLIRAGHQVLSFTRKTAATDHIVELDQVTGSKVIPLSVGRLSLPKEALDQLTAQFADDLVRGVEQYAKHPVVLHSHYWLSGMVAHQATLQLNAPIVHTMHTLGATKNSSAPGTEPPYRIEREAFICAQAQVVTANTLVEKQELIHHTRVAPQRVEIVHPGVDHEIFHPNGASVWPGRVADTAPRILFA
;
A
#
# COMPACT_ATOMS: atom_id res chain seq x y z
N MET A 1 -24.01 -1.05 13.81
CA MET A 1 -22.60 -1.49 13.72
C MET A 1 -22.39 -1.99 12.31
N GLY A 2 -21.41 -1.46 11.58
CA GLY A 2 -21.16 -1.87 10.20
C GLY A 2 -20.69 -3.32 10.12
N THR A 3 -20.83 -3.93 8.95
CA THR A 3 -20.34 -5.29 8.70
C THR A 3 -18.83 -5.35 8.93
N GLN A 4 -18.38 -6.28 9.79
CA GLN A 4 -16.96 -6.58 9.93
C GLN A 4 -16.42 -7.21 8.64
N LEU A 5 -15.19 -6.85 8.28
CA LEU A 5 -14.54 -7.27 7.04
C LEU A 5 -13.15 -7.80 7.38
N THR A 6 -12.65 -8.68 6.53
CA THR A 6 -11.23 -9.03 6.48
C THR A 6 -10.61 -8.24 5.33
N ILE A 7 -9.81 -7.23 5.68
CA ILE A 7 -9.10 -6.39 4.72
C ILE A 7 -7.73 -6.99 4.50
N VAL A 8 -7.51 -7.51 3.30
CA VAL A 8 -6.27 -8.14 2.89
C VAL A 8 -5.38 -7.06 2.29
N MET A 9 -4.45 -6.55 3.08
CA MET A 9 -3.51 -5.51 2.68
C MET A 9 -2.34 -6.16 1.93
N ILE A 10 -2.14 -5.79 0.67
CA ILE A 10 -1.11 -6.40 -0.19
C ILE A 10 0.01 -5.38 -0.41
N SER A 11 1.19 -5.66 0.15
CA SER A 11 2.41 -4.85 0.01
C SER A 11 3.59 -5.77 -0.33
N MET A 12 3.61 -6.26 -1.56
CA MET A 12 4.53 -7.31 -2.02
C MET A 12 5.99 -6.86 -1.98
N HIS A 13 6.25 -5.62 -2.38
CA HIS A 13 7.61 -5.13 -2.65
C HIS A 13 8.32 -4.58 -1.40
N THR A 14 7.58 -4.29 -0.33
CA THR A 14 8.15 -3.80 0.93
C THR A 14 7.23 -4.11 2.10
N SER A 15 7.80 -4.52 3.23
CA SER A 15 7.02 -4.83 4.43
C SER A 15 6.48 -3.54 5.07
N PRO A 16 5.22 -3.47 5.50
CA PRO A 16 4.71 -2.31 6.25
C PRO A 16 5.42 -2.10 7.59
N LEU A 17 6.13 -3.12 8.09
CA LEU A 17 6.94 -3.05 9.31
C LEU A 17 8.40 -2.67 9.04
N ALA A 18 8.81 -2.51 7.78
CA ALA A 18 10.16 -2.08 7.46
C ALA A 18 10.40 -0.65 7.99
N ARG A 19 11.58 -0.43 8.56
CA ARG A 19 11.96 0.87 9.13
C ARG A 19 12.10 1.90 8.01
N PRO A 20 11.38 3.04 8.06
CA PRO A 20 11.56 4.12 7.10
C PRO A 20 13.01 4.61 7.04
N GLY A 21 13.49 4.97 5.84
CA GLY A 21 14.85 5.47 5.62
C GLY A 21 15.89 4.38 5.33
N GLN A 22 15.47 3.11 5.18
CA GLN A 22 16.32 1.98 4.82
C GLN A 22 15.81 1.30 3.53
N GLY A 23 16.64 1.21 2.50
CA GLY A 23 16.28 0.58 1.22
C GLY A 23 15.05 1.22 0.57
N ASP A 24 14.07 0.39 0.19
CA ASP A 24 12.79 0.83 -0.40
C ASP A 24 11.77 1.35 0.65
N ALA A 25 12.09 1.30 1.94
CA ALA A 25 11.15 1.68 3.00
C ALA A 25 11.11 3.21 3.19
N GLY A 26 9.93 3.80 3.00
CA GLY A 26 9.72 5.25 3.06
C GLY A 26 8.30 5.63 3.44
N GLY A 27 7.79 6.73 2.86
CA GLY A 27 6.45 7.26 3.17
C GLY A 27 5.31 6.25 2.93
N LEU A 28 5.48 5.36 1.95
CA LEU A 28 4.55 4.26 1.68
C LEU A 28 4.36 3.34 2.90
N ASN A 29 5.46 2.96 3.57
CA ASN A 29 5.43 2.03 4.68
C ASN A 29 4.71 2.67 5.88
N VAL A 30 5.00 3.95 6.14
CA VAL A 30 4.31 4.74 7.16
C VAL A 30 2.82 4.84 6.84
N TYR A 31 2.46 5.10 5.58
CA TYR A 31 1.07 5.15 5.13
C TYR A 31 0.33 3.83 5.39
N ILE A 32 0.87 2.71 4.90
CA ILE A 32 0.21 1.39 5.02
C ILE A 32 0.09 0.99 6.49
N ARG A 33 1.10 1.27 7.31
CA ARG A 33 1.06 0.99 8.75
C ARG A 33 -0.04 1.77 9.44
N ASN A 34 -0.11 3.09 9.25
CA ASN A 34 -1.13 3.93 9.86
C ASN A 34 -2.55 3.56 9.39
N LEU A 35 -2.71 3.26 8.10
CA LEU A 35 -3.98 2.76 7.56
C LEU A 35 -4.38 1.43 8.21
N THR A 36 -3.43 0.49 8.33
CA THR A 36 -3.65 -0.80 9.01
C THR A 36 -4.14 -0.61 10.44
N GLU A 37 -3.44 0.21 11.23
CA GLU A 37 -3.82 0.50 12.62
C GLU A 37 -5.21 1.18 12.70
N GLY A 38 -5.50 2.11 11.80
CA GLY A 38 -6.82 2.78 11.73
C GLY A 38 -7.97 1.81 11.44
N LEU A 39 -7.77 0.87 10.50
CA LEU A 39 -8.77 -0.15 10.15
C LEU A 39 -8.98 -1.16 11.28
N ILE A 40 -7.92 -1.52 12.01
CA ILE A 40 -8.02 -2.37 13.22
C ILE A 40 -8.83 -1.64 14.29
N ARG A 41 -8.55 -0.36 14.55
CA ARG A 41 -9.33 0.45 15.51
C ARG A 41 -10.80 0.59 15.12
N ALA A 42 -11.10 0.57 13.81
CA ALA A 42 -12.48 0.53 13.31
C ALA A 42 -13.16 -0.85 13.47
N GLY A 43 -12.45 -1.87 13.98
CA GLY A 43 -12.97 -3.19 14.30
C GLY A 43 -12.89 -4.20 13.16
N HIS A 44 -12.14 -3.90 12.09
CA HIS A 44 -11.91 -4.82 10.98
C HIS A 44 -10.70 -5.73 11.26
N GLN A 45 -10.71 -6.94 10.71
CA GLN A 45 -9.51 -7.76 10.66
C GLN A 45 -8.63 -7.28 9.50
N VAL A 46 -7.35 -7.03 9.77
CA VAL A 46 -6.37 -6.69 8.73
C VAL A 46 -5.31 -7.78 8.62
N LEU A 47 -5.20 -8.35 7.42
CA LEU A 47 -4.17 -9.34 7.07
C LEU A 47 -3.20 -8.70 6.07
N SER A 48 -2.02 -8.31 6.52
CA SER A 48 -1.03 -7.64 5.69
C SER A 48 -0.03 -8.62 5.12
N PHE A 49 -0.14 -8.93 3.83
CA PHE A 49 0.77 -9.83 3.12
C PHE A 49 1.92 -9.04 2.48
N THR A 50 3.14 -9.51 2.74
CA THR A 50 4.39 -8.97 2.19
C THR A 50 5.30 -10.10 1.74
N ARG A 51 6.30 -9.83 0.89
CA ARG A 51 7.33 -10.82 0.56
C ARG A 51 8.37 -10.89 1.67
N LYS A 52 8.86 -12.09 1.97
CA LYS A 52 10.05 -12.29 2.81
C LYS A 52 11.31 -11.74 2.12
N THR A 53 12.10 -10.99 2.88
CA THR A 53 13.40 -10.45 2.45
C THR A 53 14.54 -10.94 3.34
N ALA A 54 14.23 -11.46 4.54
CA ALA A 54 15.18 -12.11 5.42
C ALA A 54 14.63 -13.44 5.96
N ALA A 55 15.53 -14.37 6.30
CA ALA A 55 15.14 -15.66 6.89
C ALA A 55 14.47 -15.50 8.26
N THR A 56 14.75 -14.39 8.95
CA THR A 56 14.18 -14.01 10.24
C THR A 56 12.76 -13.45 10.14
N ASP A 57 12.26 -13.18 8.93
CA ASP A 57 10.91 -12.68 8.72
C ASP A 57 9.88 -13.75 9.12
N HIS A 58 9.08 -13.43 10.12
CA HIS A 58 8.04 -14.28 10.69
C HIS A 58 6.72 -13.52 10.79
N ILE A 59 5.63 -14.26 11.00
CA ILE A 59 4.31 -13.65 11.20
C ILE A 59 4.35 -12.79 12.46
N VAL A 60 3.89 -11.54 12.34
CA VAL A 60 3.77 -10.61 13.46
C VAL A 60 2.30 -10.35 13.73
N GLU A 61 1.83 -10.70 14.93
CA GLU A 61 0.50 -10.35 15.38
C GLU A 61 0.41 -8.87 15.72
N LEU A 62 -0.58 -8.18 15.16
CA LEU A 62 -0.82 -6.76 15.39
C LEU A 62 -1.90 -6.51 16.44
N ASP A 63 -2.94 -7.35 16.44
CA ASP A 63 -4.04 -7.26 17.40
C ASP A 63 -4.72 -8.62 17.59
N GLN A 64 -4.85 -9.04 18.85
CA GLN A 64 -5.43 -10.34 19.21
C GLN A 64 -6.95 -10.38 19.06
N VAL A 65 -7.62 -9.25 19.31
CA VAL A 65 -9.08 -9.17 19.33
C VAL A 65 -9.64 -9.40 17.92
N THR A 66 -9.13 -8.64 16.95
CA THR A 66 -9.46 -8.81 15.54
C THR A 66 -8.73 -10.01 14.92
N GLY A 67 -7.57 -10.39 15.47
CA GLY A 67 -6.66 -11.39 14.89
C GLY A 67 -5.89 -10.85 13.68
N SER A 68 -5.62 -9.55 13.69
CA SER A 68 -4.88 -8.85 12.64
C SER A 68 -3.39 -9.13 12.73
N LYS A 69 -2.73 -9.23 11.58
CA LYS A 69 -1.32 -9.65 11.50
C LYS A 69 -0.63 -9.27 10.20
N VAL A 70 0.69 -9.19 10.25
CA VAL A 70 1.59 -9.11 9.09
C VAL A 70 2.11 -10.51 8.79
N ILE A 71 1.93 -10.96 7.55
CA ILE A 71 2.22 -12.32 7.10
C ILE A 71 3.24 -12.24 5.97
N PRO A 72 4.52 -12.54 6.25
CA PRO A 72 5.54 -12.55 5.22
C PRO A 72 5.53 -13.88 4.46
N LEU A 73 5.44 -13.84 3.13
CA LEU A 73 5.36 -15.00 2.24
C LEU A 73 6.74 -15.34 1.63
N SER A 74 7.07 -16.64 1.59
CA SER A 74 8.32 -17.16 1.04
C SER A 74 8.27 -17.25 -0.49
N VAL A 75 8.29 -16.11 -1.16
CA VAL A 75 8.14 -16.02 -2.62
C VAL A 75 9.47 -15.62 -3.28
N GLY A 76 9.97 -16.47 -4.17
CA GLY A 76 11.29 -16.32 -4.78
C GLY A 76 12.46 -16.40 -3.78
N ARG A 77 13.66 -16.02 -4.24
CA ARG A 77 14.85 -15.88 -3.37
C ARG A 77 14.70 -14.66 -2.47
N LEU A 78 15.33 -14.65 -1.29
CA LEU A 78 15.21 -13.54 -0.32
C LEU A 78 15.76 -12.19 -0.83
N SER A 79 16.94 -12.20 -1.46
CA SER A 79 17.53 -11.01 -2.08
C SER A 79 17.24 -10.99 -3.57
N LEU A 80 16.42 -10.05 -4.00
CA LEU A 80 16.11 -9.79 -5.40
C LEU A 80 15.95 -8.28 -5.61
N PRO A 81 16.40 -7.75 -6.77
CA PRO A 81 16.08 -6.39 -7.15
C PRO A 81 14.58 -6.25 -7.43
N LYS A 82 14.04 -5.04 -7.24
CA LYS A 82 12.61 -4.75 -7.36
C LYS A 82 12.05 -5.08 -8.75
N GLU A 83 12.87 -4.88 -9.77
CA GLU A 83 12.55 -5.13 -11.18
C GLU A 83 12.31 -6.62 -11.47
N ALA A 84 12.88 -7.52 -10.67
CA ALA A 84 12.67 -8.97 -10.80
C ALA A 84 11.39 -9.45 -10.12
N LEU A 85 10.76 -8.65 -9.26
CA LEU A 85 9.61 -9.06 -8.46
C LEU A 85 8.35 -9.28 -9.28
N ASP A 86 8.25 -8.64 -10.44
CA ASP A 86 7.11 -8.78 -11.34
C ASP A 86 6.83 -10.23 -11.76
N GLN A 87 7.89 -11.00 -12.02
CA GLN A 87 7.80 -12.41 -12.40
C GLN A 87 7.27 -13.30 -11.28
N LEU A 88 7.23 -12.78 -10.04
CA LEU A 88 6.81 -13.52 -8.86
C LEU A 88 5.36 -13.23 -8.44
N THR A 89 4.65 -12.36 -9.15
CA THR A 89 3.28 -11.95 -8.81
C THR A 89 2.32 -13.13 -8.74
N ALA A 90 2.40 -14.07 -9.69
CA ALA A 90 1.56 -15.27 -9.71
C ALA A 90 1.82 -16.19 -8.50
N GLN A 91 3.08 -16.51 -8.21
CA GLN A 91 3.44 -17.31 -7.02
C GLN A 91 2.97 -16.62 -5.73
N PHE A 92 3.13 -15.30 -5.65
CA PHE A 92 2.67 -14.54 -4.49
C PHE A 92 1.15 -14.60 -4.34
N ALA A 93 0.40 -14.51 -5.44
CA ALA A 93 -1.06 -14.60 -5.41
C ALA A 93 -1.52 -15.96 -4.90
N ASP A 94 -0.92 -17.07 -5.35
CA ASP A 94 -1.26 -18.41 -4.86
C ASP A 94 -1.01 -18.58 -3.35
N ASP A 95 0.14 -18.09 -2.87
CA ASP A 95 0.48 -18.10 -1.44
C ASP A 95 -0.45 -17.19 -0.62
N LEU A 96 -0.82 -16.03 -1.17
CA LEU A 96 -1.77 -15.12 -0.55
C LEU A 96 -3.14 -15.77 -0.42
N VAL A 97 -3.66 -16.42 -1.46
CA VAL A 97 -4.97 -17.10 -1.42
C VAL A 97 -4.99 -18.12 -0.28
N ARG A 98 -3.98 -18.98 -0.19
CA ARG A 98 -3.84 -19.95 0.91
C ARG A 98 -3.82 -19.29 2.29
N GLY A 99 -3.10 -18.17 2.41
CA GLY A 99 -3.05 -17.40 3.65
C GLY A 99 -4.40 -16.78 4.00
N VAL A 100 -5.12 -16.24 3.03
CA VAL A 100 -6.47 -15.69 3.23
C VAL A 100 -7.44 -16.78 3.68
N GLU A 101 -7.46 -17.92 3.01
CA GLU A 101 -8.28 -19.08 3.40
C GLU A 101 -7.97 -19.57 4.83
N GLN A 102 -6.70 -19.48 5.24
CA GLN A 102 -6.28 -19.90 6.57
C GLN A 102 -6.68 -18.90 7.68
N TYR A 103 -6.58 -17.59 7.42
CA TYR A 103 -6.62 -16.58 8.49
C TYR A 103 -7.85 -15.66 8.46
N ALA A 104 -8.57 -15.56 7.34
CA ALA A 104 -9.72 -14.68 7.21
C ALA A 104 -10.89 -15.16 8.08
N LYS A 105 -11.50 -14.22 8.82
CA LYS A 105 -12.65 -14.49 9.70
C LYS A 105 -13.96 -13.90 9.17
N HIS A 106 -13.89 -13.02 8.18
CA HIS A 106 -15.00 -12.21 7.69
C HIS A 106 -14.96 -12.11 6.15
N PRO A 107 -16.00 -11.55 5.50
CA PRO A 107 -15.97 -11.26 4.07
C PRO A 107 -14.72 -10.46 3.68
N VAL A 108 -14.06 -10.93 2.62
CA VAL A 108 -12.74 -10.43 2.21
C VAL A 108 -12.86 -9.23 1.27
N VAL A 109 -12.02 -8.24 1.49
CA VAL A 109 -11.73 -7.15 0.55
C VAL A 109 -10.23 -7.11 0.32
N LEU A 110 -9.79 -7.08 -0.94
CA LEU A 110 -8.38 -6.96 -1.27
C LEU A 110 -8.01 -5.49 -1.36
N HIS A 111 -7.07 -5.02 -0.55
CA HIS A 111 -6.52 -3.68 -0.66
C HIS A 111 -5.05 -3.73 -1.08
N SER A 112 -4.79 -3.43 -2.36
CA SER A 112 -3.44 -3.49 -2.92
C SER A 112 -2.78 -2.14 -3.00
N HIS A 113 -1.48 -2.11 -2.68
CA HIS A 113 -0.66 -0.90 -2.68
C HIS A 113 0.52 -1.06 -3.63
N TYR A 114 0.62 -0.16 -4.62
CA TYR A 114 1.60 -0.18 -5.71
C TYR A 114 1.32 -1.25 -6.79
N TRP A 115 1.83 -1.01 -8.00
CA TRP A 115 1.43 -1.78 -9.19
C TRP A 115 1.74 -3.28 -9.11
N LEU A 116 2.86 -3.68 -8.50
CA LEU A 116 3.19 -5.09 -8.27
C LEU A 116 2.10 -5.81 -7.46
N SER A 117 1.64 -5.17 -6.39
CA SER A 117 0.57 -5.70 -5.55
C SER A 117 -0.80 -5.61 -6.20
N GLY A 118 -1.01 -4.66 -7.12
CA GLY A 118 -2.21 -4.63 -7.95
C GLY A 118 -2.31 -5.84 -8.87
N MET A 119 -1.20 -6.27 -9.48
CA MET A 119 -1.15 -7.50 -10.28
C MET A 119 -1.48 -8.74 -9.43
N VAL A 120 -0.88 -8.83 -8.23
CA VAL A 120 -1.20 -9.89 -7.26
C VAL A 120 -2.68 -9.90 -6.92
N ALA A 121 -3.28 -8.74 -6.64
CA ALA A 121 -4.70 -8.64 -6.30
C ALA A 121 -5.60 -9.12 -7.43
N HIS A 122 -5.28 -8.75 -8.67
CA HIS A 122 -6.00 -9.22 -9.85
C HIS A 122 -5.92 -10.74 -10.01
N GLN A 123 -4.75 -11.35 -9.77
CA GLN A 123 -4.61 -12.80 -9.85
C GLN A 123 -5.36 -13.51 -8.71
N ALA A 124 -5.30 -12.97 -7.49
CA ALA A 124 -5.95 -13.54 -6.31
C ALA A 124 -7.48 -13.43 -6.36
N THR A 125 -8.04 -12.34 -6.92
CA THR A 125 -9.51 -12.17 -6.99
C THR A 125 -10.18 -13.24 -7.84
N LEU A 126 -9.48 -13.88 -8.78
CA LEU A 126 -10.03 -14.96 -9.60
C LEU A 126 -10.42 -16.18 -8.75
N GLN A 127 -9.74 -16.38 -7.61
CA GLN A 127 -10.02 -17.47 -6.68
C GLN A 127 -10.86 -16.99 -5.49
N LEU A 128 -10.58 -15.80 -4.95
CA LEU A 128 -11.23 -15.29 -3.75
C LEU A 128 -12.61 -14.65 -4.00
N ASN A 129 -12.94 -14.30 -5.25
CA ASN A 129 -14.15 -13.56 -5.62
C ASN A 129 -14.40 -12.31 -4.75
N ALA A 130 -13.31 -11.61 -4.39
CA ALA A 130 -13.31 -10.49 -3.46
C ALA A 130 -13.08 -9.16 -4.20
N PRO A 131 -13.79 -8.07 -3.85
CA PRO A 131 -13.57 -6.79 -4.50
C PRO A 131 -12.16 -6.25 -4.19
N ILE A 132 -11.61 -5.52 -5.15
CA ILE A 132 -10.29 -4.89 -5.08
C ILE A 132 -10.46 -3.38 -4.86
N VAL A 133 -9.82 -2.90 -3.79
CA VAL A 133 -9.47 -1.49 -3.59
C VAL A 133 -7.99 -1.33 -3.91
N HIS A 134 -7.62 -0.34 -4.72
CA HIS A 134 -6.24 -0.13 -5.13
C HIS A 134 -5.74 1.28 -4.78
N THR A 135 -4.51 1.39 -4.25
CA THR A 135 -3.77 2.66 -4.13
C THR A 135 -2.48 2.58 -4.93
N MET A 136 -2.31 3.49 -5.89
CA MET A 136 -1.19 3.42 -6.82
C MET A 136 0.13 3.88 -6.19
N HIS A 137 0.08 4.90 -5.32
CA HIS A 137 1.20 5.60 -4.66
C HIS A 137 2.15 6.36 -5.61
N THR A 138 2.49 5.77 -6.75
CA THR A 138 3.22 6.45 -7.83
C THR A 138 2.76 5.89 -9.17
N LEU A 139 2.60 6.77 -10.17
CA LEU A 139 2.31 6.38 -11.55
C LEU A 139 3.57 6.48 -12.41
N GLY A 140 3.88 5.42 -13.14
CA GLY A 140 4.98 5.41 -14.10
C GLY A 140 4.77 6.44 -15.22
N ALA A 141 3.51 6.62 -15.66
CA ALA A 141 3.17 7.61 -16.67
C ALA A 141 3.37 9.06 -16.21
N THR A 142 3.03 9.39 -14.96
CA THR A 142 3.32 10.72 -14.38
C THR A 142 4.83 10.95 -14.32
N LYS A 143 5.60 9.96 -13.86
CA LYS A 143 7.06 10.05 -13.84
C LYS A 143 7.66 10.26 -15.23
N ASN A 144 7.19 9.52 -16.23
CA ASN A 144 7.63 9.68 -17.61
C ASN A 144 7.23 11.03 -18.22
N SER A 145 6.17 11.67 -17.74
CA SER A 145 5.79 13.02 -18.19
C SER A 145 6.80 14.08 -17.72
N SER A 146 7.37 13.91 -16.52
CA SER A 146 8.39 14.80 -15.97
C SER A 146 9.82 14.43 -16.41
N ALA A 147 10.09 13.15 -16.62
CA ALA A 147 11.37 12.60 -17.03
C ALA A 147 11.16 11.40 -17.98
N PRO A 148 11.03 11.64 -19.29
CA PRO A 148 10.72 10.61 -20.28
C PRO A 148 11.71 9.43 -20.27
N GLY A 149 11.19 8.20 -20.34
CA GLY A 149 11.98 6.96 -20.43
C GLY A 149 12.51 6.42 -19.10
N THR A 150 12.14 7.02 -17.97
CA THR A 150 12.57 6.54 -16.63
C THR A 150 11.81 5.31 -16.18
N GLU A 151 10.58 5.11 -16.65
CA GLU A 151 9.72 3.98 -16.30
C GLU A 151 9.35 3.17 -17.55
N PRO A 152 9.39 1.82 -17.47
CA PRO A 152 9.24 0.98 -18.65
C PRO A 152 7.78 0.89 -19.14
N PRO A 153 7.54 0.73 -20.46
CA PRO A 153 6.18 0.67 -21.01
C PRO A 153 5.27 -0.39 -20.37
N TYR A 154 5.83 -1.59 -20.08
CA TYR A 154 5.07 -2.67 -19.46
C TYR A 154 4.48 -2.29 -18.09
N ARG A 155 5.15 -1.39 -17.35
CA ARG A 155 4.65 -0.92 -16.05
C ARG A 155 3.42 -0.05 -16.26
N ILE A 156 3.47 0.86 -17.23
CA ILE A 156 2.36 1.78 -17.55
C ILE A 156 1.13 0.99 -18.00
N GLU A 157 1.33 -0.01 -18.85
CA GLU A 157 0.26 -0.91 -19.30
C GLU A 157 -0.40 -1.65 -18.12
N ARG A 158 0.41 -2.14 -17.18
CA ARG A 158 -0.10 -2.81 -15.97
C ARG A 158 -0.81 -1.86 -15.03
N GLU A 159 -0.31 -0.65 -14.82
CA GLU A 159 -0.99 0.37 -14.01
C GLU A 159 -2.39 0.67 -14.57
N ALA A 160 -2.50 0.85 -15.89
CA ALA A 160 -3.79 1.05 -16.55
C ALA A 160 -4.72 -0.16 -16.40
N PHE A 161 -4.17 -1.36 -16.61
CA PHE A 161 -4.90 -2.61 -16.43
C PHE A 161 -5.44 -2.76 -14.99
N ILE A 162 -4.61 -2.55 -13.97
CA ILE A 162 -4.99 -2.65 -12.56
C ILE A 162 -6.15 -1.68 -12.26
N CYS A 163 -6.06 -0.44 -12.71
CA CYS A 163 -7.12 0.54 -12.51
C CYS A 163 -8.44 0.16 -13.21
N ALA A 164 -8.38 -0.52 -14.35
CA ALA A 164 -9.57 -1.05 -15.02
C ALA A 164 -10.23 -2.19 -14.21
N GLN A 165 -9.44 -3.00 -13.51
CA GLN A 165 -9.92 -4.16 -12.74
C GLN A 165 -10.40 -3.78 -11.32
N ALA A 166 -9.78 -2.80 -10.66
CA ALA A 166 -10.06 -2.46 -9.26
C ALA A 166 -11.42 -1.79 -9.05
N GLN A 167 -12.33 -2.36 -8.26
CA GLN A 167 -13.67 -1.80 -7.99
C GLN A 167 -13.58 -0.33 -7.55
N VAL A 168 -12.63 -0.02 -6.67
CA VAL A 168 -12.30 1.35 -6.27
C VAL A 168 -10.80 1.58 -6.40
N VAL A 169 -10.42 2.73 -6.96
CA VAL A 169 -9.06 3.25 -6.92
C VAL A 169 -9.04 4.45 -5.98
N THR A 170 -8.10 4.49 -5.06
CA THR A 170 -7.94 5.59 -4.11
C THR A 170 -6.90 6.58 -4.61
N ALA A 171 -7.15 7.85 -4.39
CA ALA A 171 -6.23 8.95 -4.64
C ALA A 171 -6.06 9.79 -3.37
N ASN A 172 -4.86 10.27 -3.08
CA ASN A 172 -4.59 11.09 -1.91
C ASN A 172 -4.98 12.56 -2.11
N THR A 173 -5.05 13.00 -3.36
CA THR A 173 -5.34 14.38 -3.75
C THR A 173 -6.23 14.45 -4.98
N LEU A 174 -6.83 15.62 -5.22
CA LEU A 174 -7.56 15.89 -6.46
C LEU A 174 -6.65 15.81 -7.69
N VAL A 175 -5.39 16.25 -7.57
CA VAL A 175 -4.39 16.18 -8.64
C VAL A 175 -4.11 14.72 -9.00
N GLU A 176 -3.84 13.87 -8.01
CA GLU A 176 -3.63 12.43 -8.23
C GLU A 176 -4.85 11.76 -8.88
N LYS A 177 -6.07 12.14 -8.48
CA LYS A 177 -7.30 11.66 -9.14
C LYS A 177 -7.32 12.04 -10.63
N GLN A 178 -6.96 13.26 -10.98
CA GLN A 178 -6.91 13.71 -12.38
C GLN A 178 -5.84 12.96 -13.17
N GLU A 179 -4.65 12.75 -12.59
CA GLU A 179 -3.57 11.98 -13.20
C GLU A 179 -3.98 10.52 -13.44
N LEU A 180 -4.60 9.88 -12.46
CA LEU A 180 -5.14 8.53 -12.60
C LEU A 180 -6.11 8.45 -13.78
N ILE A 181 -7.11 9.33 -13.84
CA ILE A 181 -8.09 9.36 -14.93
C ILE A 181 -7.40 9.59 -16.28
N HIS A 182 -6.48 10.54 -16.35
CA HIS A 182 -5.78 10.91 -17.58
C HIS A 182 -4.92 9.76 -18.13
N HIS A 183 -4.08 9.16 -17.27
CA HIS A 183 -3.08 8.18 -17.69
C HIS A 183 -3.62 6.75 -17.78
N THR A 184 -4.56 6.37 -16.91
CA THR A 184 -5.07 4.98 -16.84
C THR A 184 -6.44 4.80 -17.49
N ARG A 185 -7.13 5.91 -17.80
CA ARG A 185 -8.53 5.91 -18.29
C ARG A 185 -9.53 5.28 -17.33
N VAL A 186 -9.19 5.17 -16.04
CA VAL A 186 -10.13 4.74 -15.00
C VAL A 186 -11.36 5.64 -14.98
N ALA A 187 -12.54 5.04 -14.82
CA ALA A 187 -13.79 5.79 -14.74
C ALA A 187 -13.76 6.74 -13.52
N PRO A 188 -14.07 8.05 -13.67
CA PRO A 188 -13.99 9.01 -12.58
C PRO A 188 -14.80 8.65 -11.32
N GLN A 189 -15.88 7.88 -11.49
CA GLN A 189 -16.76 7.40 -10.42
C GLN A 189 -16.18 6.23 -9.62
N ARG A 190 -15.10 5.60 -10.12
CA ARG A 190 -14.35 4.56 -9.39
C ARG A 190 -13.15 5.12 -8.65
N VAL A 191 -12.88 6.42 -8.77
CA VAL A 191 -11.74 7.06 -8.09
C VAL A 191 -12.24 7.85 -6.88
N GLU A 192 -11.91 7.36 -5.69
CA GLU A 192 -12.26 7.99 -4.42
C GLU A 192 -11.06 8.75 -3.85
N ILE A 193 -11.28 9.98 -3.38
CA ILE A 193 -10.23 10.77 -2.73
C ILE A 193 -10.24 10.43 -1.25
N VAL A 194 -9.13 9.88 -0.76
CA VAL A 194 -8.88 9.57 0.65
C VAL A 194 -7.64 10.33 1.07
N HIS A 195 -7.83 11.45 1.75
CA HIS A 195 -6.70 12.29 2.14
C HIS A 195 -5.82 11.60 3.19
N PRO A 196 -4.50 11.57 3.00
CA PRO A 196 -3.59 11.14 4.05
C PRO A 196 -3.61 12.14 5.20
N GLY A 197 -3.25 11.66 6.38
CA GLY A 197 -3.04 12.47 7.57
C GLY A 197 -1.64 12.30 8.12
N VAL A 198 -1.40 12.93 9.26
CA VAL A 198 -0.22 12.71 10.09
C VAL A 198 -0.65 12.12 11.43
N ASP A 199 0.26 11.42 12.10
CA ASP A 199 0.01 10.94 13.46
C ASP A 199 -0.03 12.12 14.42
N HIS A 200 -1.17 12.38 15.04
CA HIS A 200 -1.36 13.53 15.94
C HIS A 200 -0.70 13.32 17.32
N GLU A 201 -0.25 12.12 17.67
CA GLU A 201 0.57 11.90 18.86
C GLU A 201 2.01 12.39 18.64
N ILE A 202 2.49 12.36 17.39
CA ILE A 202 3.82 12.85 16.99
C ILE A 202 3.74 14.31 16.54
N PHE A 203 2.78 14.61 15.66
CA PHE A 203 2.59 15.90 15.03
C PHE A 203 1.39 16.62 15.65
N HIS A 204 1.68 17.41 16.67
CA HIS A 204 0.69 18.29 17.28
C HIS A 204 1.32 19.66 17.58
N PRO A 205 0.51 20.72 17.75
CA PRO A 205 1.02 22.08 17.98
C PRO A 205 1.94 22.23 19.21
N ASN A 206 1.89 21.28 20.14
CA ASN A 206 2.69 21.27 21.37
C ASN A 206 3.84 20.24 21.31
N GLY A 207 4.11 19.63 20.15
CA GLY A 207 5.12 18.59 19.99
C GLY A 207 6.55 19.13 20.12
N ALA A 208 7.52 18.22 20.27
CA ALA A 208 8.92 18.61 20.35
C ALA A 208 9.36 19.25 19.02
N SER A 209 9.59 20.57 19.03
CA SER A 209 10.15 21.31 17.90
C SER A 209 11.59 21.73 18.20
N VAL A 210 12.57 21.00 17.66
CA VAL A 210 13.96 21.49 17.62
C VAL A 210 14.16 22.17 16.28
N TRP A 211 14.36 23.49 16.30
CA TRP A 211 14.64 24.26 15.09
C TRP A 211 16.16 24.28 14.85
N PRO A 212 16.69 23.61 13.83
CA PRO A 212 18.13 23.59 13.55
C PRO A 212 18.63 24.87 12.87
N GLY A 213 17.72 25.75 12.41
CA GLY A 213 18.05 27.00 11.73
C GLY A 213 18.20 28.19 12.69
N ARG A 214 18.49 29.38 12.13
CA ARG A 214 18.45 30.63 12.91
C ARG A 214 17.00 30.97 13.27
N VAL A 215 16.79 31.35 14.53
CA VAL A 215 15.51 31.84 15.04
C VAL A 215 15.29 33.24 14.43
N ALA A 216 14.25 33.37 13.61
CA ALA A 216 13.72 34.66 13.17
C ALA A 216 12.29 34.81 13.69
N ASP A 217 11.94 35.99 14.19
CA ASP A 217 10.68 36.25 14.89
C ASP A 217 9.47 36.44 13.96
N THR A 218 9.71 36.63 12.66
CA THR A 218 8.68 37.02 11.69
C THR A 218 8.50 36.05 10.52
N ALA A 219 9.30 34.96 10.46
CA ALA A 219 9.23 34.00 9.37
C ALA A 219 8.48 32.73 9.81
N PRO A 220 7.51 32.24 9.01
CA PRO A 220 6.91 30.93 9.25
C PRO A 220 8.00 29.86 9.17
N ARG A 221 8.04 28.98 10.18
CA ARG A 221 8.97 27.84 10.25
C ARG A 221 8.24 26.60 9.76
N ILE A 222 8.81 25.96 8.75
CA ILE A 222 8.33 24.65 8.29
C ILE A 222 9.34 23.62 8.80
N LEU A 223 8.91 22.81 9.76
CA LEU A 223 9.67 21.64 10.19
C LEU A 223 9.18 20.46 9.35
N PHE A 224 10.04 19.97 8.45
CA PHE A 224 9.81 18.70 7.78
C PHE A 224 10.25 17.59 8.72
N ALA A 225 9.44 16.54 8.83
CA ALA A 225 9.81 15.28 9.46
C ALA A 225 9.90 14.19 8.39
#